data_AF-A0A2G5E115-F1
#
_entry.id   AF-A0A2G5E115-F1
#
_cell.length_a   1.000
_cell.length_b   1.000
_cell.length_c   1.000
_cell.angle_alpha   90.00
_cell.angle_beta   90.00
_cell.angle_gamma   90.00
#
_symmetry.space_group_name_H-M   'P 1'
#
loop_
_entity.id
_entity.type
_entity.pdbx_description
1 polymer ?
#
loop_
_entity_poly.entity_id
_entity_poly.type
_entity_poly.pdbx_seq_one_letter_code
_entity_poly.pdbx_strand_id
1 'polypeptide(L)'
;MGQVPSIVHGDFNLFESHAILRYLACAFSGVADHWYPADLIKRAKINSVLDWHHSNLRSGAANYVLNSVLGPALGLPLNPTKASEAENILNASLSTLESYWLKEDGKFLVGGSQPSIADISLVCEITQLELLEEKDCHRILAPHKKVLQWIEDTRLATSPHFEEVHSVLLKTKAMFSKQSSEANYESESSIKAMLSTI
;
A
#
# COMPACT_ATOMS: atom_id res chain seq x y z
N MET A 1 -13.45 8.08 -17.63
CA MET A 1 -12.39 8.82 -16.92
C MET A 1 -10.97 8.46 -17.39
N GLY A 2 -10.76 7.44 -18.24
CA GLY A 2 -9.42 7.15 -18.78
C GLY A 2 -8.38 6.76 -17.73
N GLN A 3 -8.84 6.29 -16.57
CA GLN A 3 -8.04 5.93 -15.40
C GLN A 3 -8.31 4.48 -15.03
N VAL A 4 -7.33 3.85 -14.39
CA VAL A 4 -7.42 2.51 -13.82
C VAL A 4 -7.34 2.58 -12.28
N PRO A 5 -7.96 1.63 -11.55
CA PRO A 5 -8.72 0.49 -12.05
C PRO A 5 -10.18 0.80 -12.41
N SER A 6 -10.74 -0.04 -13.29
CA SER A 6 -12.17 -0.10 -13.62
C SER A 6 -12.60 -1.57 -13.75
N ILE A 7 -13.83 -1.90 -13.39
CA ILE A 7 -14.44 -3.22 -13.55
C ILE A 7 -15.65 -3.15 -14.48
N VAL A 8 -15.85 -4.22 -15.24
CA VAL A 8 -17.04 -4.50 -16.05
C VAL A 8 -17.64 -5.81 -15.56
N HIS A 9 -18.91 -5.79 -15.15
CA HIS A 9 -19.66 -7.00 -14.77
C HIS A 9 -21.02 -6.99 -15.48
N GLY A 10 -21.11 -7.72 -16.61
CA GLY A 10 -22.25 -7.61 -17.52
C GLY A 10 -22.32 -6.20 -18.12
N ASP A 11 -23.49 -5.57 -18.04
CA ASP A 11 -23.71 -4.18 -18.50
C ASP A 11 -23.34 -3.12 -17.44
N PHE A 12 -22.90 -3.55 -16.25
CA PHE A 12 -22.52 -2.65 -15.17
C PHE A 12 -21.03 -2.30 -15.21
N ASN A 13 -20.73 -1.00 -15.20
CA ASN A 13 -19.37 -0.46 -15.18
C ASN A 13 -19.14 0.34 -13.89
N LEU A 14 -17.99 0.11 -13.24
CA LEU A 14 -17.61 0.82 -12.02
C LEU A 14 -16.11 1.15 -12.04
N PHE A 15 -15.76 2.32 -11.53
CA PHE A 15 -14.39 2.78 -11.31
C PHE A 15 -14.23 3.20 -9.85
N GLU A 16 -13.01 3.53 -9.44
CA GLU A 16 -12.54 3.68 -8.05
C GLU A 16 -12.25 2.35 -7.35
N SER A 17 -10.99 2.14 -6.96
CA SER A 17 -10.53 0.87 -6.35
C SER A 17 -11.35 0.48 -5.13
N HIS A 18 -11.61 1.41 -4.20
CA HIS A 18 -12.40 1.13 -3.00
C HIS A 18 -13.86 0.81 -3.33
N ALA A 19 -14.46 1.46 -4.34
CA ALA A 19 -15.83 1.16 -4.77
C ALA A 19 -15.90 -0.23 -5.41
N ILE A 20 -14.91 -0.57 -6.25
CA ILE A 20 -14.75 -1.90 -6.85
C ILE A 20 -14.61 -2.97 -5.77
N LEU A 21 -13.74 -2.77 -4.77
CA LEU A 21 -13.55 -3.73 -3.67
C LEU A 21 -14.84 -3.95 -2.87
N ARG A 22 -15.59 -2.89 -2.55
CA ARG A 22 -16.90 -2.99 -1.89
C ARG A 22 -17.91 -3.74 -2.77
N TYR A 23 -17.93 -3.46 -4.07
CA TYR A 23 -18.79 -4.15 -5.02
C TYR A 23 -18.48 -5.65 -5.08
N LEU A 24 -17.21 -6.02 -5.23
CA LEU A 24 -16.77 -7.41 -5.27
C LEU A 24 -17.14 -8.15 -3.97
N ALA A 25 -16.94 -7.52 -2.81
CA ALA A 25 -17.29 -8.15 -1.54
C ALA A 25 -18.81 -8.37 -1.37
N CYS A 26 -19.65 -7.47 -1.91
CA CYS A 26 -21.10 -7.59 -1.80
C CYS A 26 -21.74 -8.45 -2.90
N ALA A 27 -21.20 -8.44 -4.11
CA ALA A 27 -21.82 -9.08 -5.28
C ALA A 27 -21.57 -10.59 -5.35
N PHE A 28 -20.53 -11.09 -4.68
CA PHE A 28 -20.10 -12.49 -4.76
C PHE A 28 -20.21 -13.17 -3.40
N SER A 29 -21.19 -14.07 -3.24
CA SER A 29 -21.49 -14.75 -1.98
C SER A 29 -20.36 -15.66 -1.44
N GLY A 30 -19.36 -15.98 -2.26
CA GLY A 30 -18.17 -16.72 -1.85
C GLY A 30 -17.10 -15.87 -1.15
N VAL A 31 -17.25 -14.55 -1.13
CA VAL A 31 -16.29 -13.65 -0.47
C VAL A 31 -16.57 -13.65 1.04
N ALA A 32 -15.55 -13.92 1.84
CA ALA A 32 -15.68 -13.99 3.29
C ALA A 32 -16.03 -12.61 3.89
N ASP A 33 -16.92 -12.61 4.89
CA ASP A 33 -17.48 -11.39 5.50
C ASP A 33 -16.42 -10.44 6.08
N HIS A 34 -15.28 -10.98 6.55
CA HIS A 34 -14.21 -10.16 7.13
C HIS A 34 -13.64 -9.10 6.16
N TRP A 35 -13.74 -9.33 4.83
CA TRP A 35 -13.30 -8.36 3.83
C TRP A 35 -14.11 -7.07 3.87
N TYR A 36 -15.44 -7.19 3.98
CA TYR A 36 -16.35 -6.04 4.07
C TYR A 36 -17.60 -6.39 4.89
N PRO A 37 -17.50 -6.39 6.23
CA PRO A 37 -18.51 -6.95 7.12
C PRO A 37 -19.90 -6.35 6.93
N ALA A 38 -20.94 -7.17 7.09
CA ALA A 38 -22.32 -6.69 7.18
C ALA A 38 -22.58 -5.86 8.44
N ASP A 39 -21.82 -6.10 9.51
CA ASP A 39 -21.90 -5.33 10.75
C ASP A 39 -21.67 -3.83 10.51
N LEU A 40 -22.63 -3.02 10.94
CA LEU A 40 -22.66 -1.57 10.67
C LEU A 40 -21.42 -0.86 11.23
N ILE A 41 -21.02 -1.19 12.45
CA ILE A 41 -19.94 -0.48 13.15
C ILE A 41 -18.59 -0.85 12.56
N LYS A 42 -18.33 -2.14 12.31
CA LYS A 42 -17.10 -2.60 11.65
C LYS A 42 -16.98 -2.01 10.25
N ARG A 43 -18.08 -2.01 9.49
CA ARG A 43 -18.13 -1.42 8.15
C ARG A 43 -17.83 0.08 8.17
N ALA A 44 -18.42 0.82 9.13
CA ALA A 44 -18.16 2.24 9.28
C ALA A 44 -16.69 2.53 9.62
N LYS A 45 -16.08 1.74 10.51
CA LYS A 45 -14.64 1.84 10.81
C LYS A 45 -13.78 1.59 9.57
N ILE A 46 -14.06 0.54 8.79
CA ILE A 46 -13.35 0.24 7.53
C ILE A 46 -13.50 1.39 6.52
N ASN A 47 -14.72 1.91 6.33
CA ASN A 47 -14.95 3.04 5.42
C ASN A 47 -14.15 4.27 5.85
N SER A 48 -14.08 4.55 7.16
CA SER A 48 -13.29 5.67 7.70
C SER A 48 -11.80 5.55 7.32
N VAL A 49 -11.22 4.36 7.42
CA VAL A 49 -9.83 4.12 7.00
C VAL A 49 -9.64 4.32 5.50
N LEU A 50 -10.55 3.79 4.68
CA LEU A 50 -10.49 3.91 3.22
C LEU A 50 -10.58 5.37 2.75
N ASP A 51 -11.46 6.16 3.38
CA ASP A 51 -11.63 7.57 3.03
C ASP A 51 -10.42 8.39 3.54
N TRP A 52 -9.91 8.09 4.74
CA TRP A 52 -8.67 8.67 5.26
C TRP A 52 -7.47 8.36 4.35
N HIS A 53 -7.37 7.13 3.84
CA HIS A 53 -6.28 6.68 2.97
C HIS A 53 -6.09 7.57 1.75
N HIS A 54 -7.17 7.97 1.06
CA HIS A 54 -7.08 8.78 -0.16
C HIS A 54 -6.39 10.12 0.07
N SER A 55 -6.80 10.85 1.10
CA SER A 55 -6.32 12.22 1.37
C SER A 55 -5.01 12.26 2.15
N ASN A 56 -4.57 11.13 2.70
CA ASN A 56 -3.40 11.04 3.57
C ASN A 56 -2.36 10.11 2.94
N LEU A 57 -2.37 8.83 3.32
CA LEU A 57 -1.32 7.87 2.94
C LEU A 57 -1.10 7.78 1.43
N ARG A 58 -2.17 7.69 0.62
CA ARG A 58 -2.07 7.70 -0.86
C ARG A 58 -1.51 9.00 -1.40
N SER A 59 -2.00 10.12 -0.88
CA SER A 59 -1.50 11.45 -1.27
C SER A 59 -0.02 11.62 -0.97
N GLY A 60 0.48 11.07 0.15
CA GLY A 60 1.91 11.08 0.49
C GLY A 60 2.71 10.09 -0.36
N ALA A 61 2.39 8.79 -0.26
CA ALA A 61 3.16 7.72 -0.88
C ALA A 61 3.24 7.82 -2.41
N ALA A 62 2.09 7.92 -3.08
CA ALA A 62 2.05 7.92 -4.54
C ALA A 62 2.74 9.16 -5.12
N ASN A 63 2.53 10.34 -4.51
CA ASN A 63 3.21 11.55 -4.96
C ASN A 63 4.70 11.51 -4.66
N TYR A 64 5.13 10.91 -3.54
CA TYR A 64 6.55 10.76 -3.25
C TYR A 64 7.20 9.89 -4.33
N VAL A 65 6.71 8.66 -4.54
CA VAL A 65 7.22 7.73 -5.54
C VAL A 65 7.20 8.34 -6.95
N LEU A 66 6.13 9.06 -7.31
CA LEU A 66 6.02 9.74 -8.60
C LEU A 66 7.07 10.84 -8.77
N ASN A 67 7.26 11.70 -7.77
CA ASN A 67 8.15 12.85 -7.91
C ASN A 67 9.63 12.50 -7.63
N SER A 68 9.93 11.38 -6.99
CA SER A 68 11.30 10.94 -6.66
C SER A 68 11.87 9.90 -7.63
N VAL A 69 11.05 8.93 -8.09
CA VAL A 69 11.53 7.79 -8.89
C VAL A 69 10.81 7.68 -10.23
N LEU A 70 9.48 7.49 -10.23
CA LEU A 70 8.75 7.12 -11.45
C LEU A 70 8.71 8.25 -12.48
N GLY A 71 8.49 9.49 -12.07
CA GLY A 71 8.46 10.65 -12.95
C GLY A 71 9.78 10.82 -13.71
N PRO A 72 10.92 10.93 -12.99
CA PRO A 72 12.25 10.96 -13.61
C PRO A 72 12.51 9.77 -14.55
N ALA A 73 12.16 8.54 -14.14
CA ALA A 73 12.31 7.35 -14.98
C ALA A 73 11.46 7.39 -16.27
N LEU A 74 10.36 8.14 -16.27
CA LEU A 74 9.49 8.38 -17.41
C LEU A 74 9.86 9.65 -18.21
N GLY A 75 10.99 10.28 -17.90
CA GLY A 75 11.47 11.50 -18.57
C GLY A 75 10.76 12.78 -18.13
N LEU A 76 9.99 12.74 -17.04
CA LEU A 76 9.43 13.94 -16.42
C LEU A 76 10.51 14.64 -15.57
N PRO A 77 10.45 15.97 -15.41
CA PRO A 77 11.42 16.68 -14.59
C PRO A 77 11.31 16.26 -13.12
N LEU A 78 12.46 16.05 -12.48
CA LEU A 78 12.55 15.88 -11.04
C LEU A 78 11.98 17.11 -10.34
N ASN A 79 11.12 16.90 -9.34
CA ASN A 79 10.57 17.98 -8.52
C ASN A 79 10.87 17.75 -7.03
N PRO A 80 12.04 18.18 -6.54
CA PRO A 80 12.46 17.95 -5.16
C PRO A 80 11.53 18.58 -4.12
N THR A 81 10.94 19.74 -4.43
CA THR A 81 10.00 20.42 -3.53
C THR A 81 8.74 19.58 -3.34
N LYS A 82 8.12 19.12 -4.43
CA LYS A 82 6.94 18.24 -4.35
C LYS A 82 7.25 16.90 -3.71
N ALA A 83 8.42 16.33 -3.98
CA ALA A 83 8.85 15.11 -3.31
C ALA A 83 8.96 15.32 -1.79
N SER A 84 9.59 16.41 -1.34
CA SER A 84 9.72 16.73 0.09
C SER A 84 8.37 16.98 0.77
N GLU A 85 7.46 17.70 0.11
CA GLU A 85 6.08 17.91 0.60
C GLU A 85 5.32 16.59 0.74
N ALA A 86 5.40 15.72 -0.27
CA ALA A 86 4.78 14.40 -0.25
C ALA A 86 5.37 13.50 0.82
N GLU A 87 6.68 13.56 1.04
CA GLU A 87 7.38 12.80 2.08
C GLU A 87 6.94 13.22 3.49
N ASN A 88 6.71 14.51 3.73
CA ASN A 88 6.15 14.99 4.99
C ASN A 88 4.75 14.41 5.25
N ILE A 89 3.90 14.36 4.22
CA ILE A 89 2.56 13.74 4.31
C ILE A 89 2.68 12.24 4.56
N LEU A 90 3.60 11.55 3.86
CA LEU A 90 3.85 10.13 4.03
C LEU A 90 4.27 9.81 5.47
N ASN A 91 5.26 10.51 6.02
CA ASN A 91 5.74 10.31 7.38
C ASN A 91 4.62 10.55 8.41
N ALA A 92 3.86 11.64 8.27
CA ALA A 92 2.70 11.90 9.13
C ALA A 92 1.62 10.81 9.03
N SER A 93 1.42 10.25 7.83
CA SER A 93 0.46 9.17 7.59
C SER A 93 0.92 7.86 8.22
N LEU A 94 2.21 7.51 8.12
CA LEU A 94 2.80 6.34 8.76
C LEU A 94 2.74 6.43 10.28
N SER A 95 3.05 7.60 10.87
CA SER A 95 2.87 7.84 12.30
C SER A 95 1.41 7.67 12.73
N THR A 96 0.45 8.12 11.92
CA THR A 96 -0.99 7.94 12.19
C THR A 96 -1.40 6.48 12.08
N LEU A 97 -0.90 5.75 11.08
CA LEU A 97 -1.14 4.32 10.91
C LEU A 97 -0.72 3.55 12.16
N GLU A 98 0.48 3.82 12.67
CA GLU A 98 1.06 3.15 13.83
C GLU A 98 0.39 3.52 15.16
N SER A 99 0.09 4.80 15.37
CA SER A 99 -0.40 5.31 16.66
C SER A 99 -1.92 5.27 16.82
N TYR A 100 -2.67 5.22 15.71
CA TYR A 100 -4.13 5.28 15.71
C TYR A 100 -4.75 4.04 15.08
N TRP A 101 -4.45 3.76 13.82
CA TRP A 101 -5.14 2.69 13.07
C TRP A 101 -4.70 1.27 13.48
N LEU A 102 -3.46 1.13 13.94
CA LEU A 102 -2.84 -0.10 14.50
C LEU A 102 -2.68 -0.01 16.03
N LYS A 103 -3.50 0.83 16.68
CA LYS A 103 -3.44 1.03 18.13
C LYS A 103 -4.09 -0.10 18.92
N GLU A 104 -5.27 -0.54 18.49
CA GLU A 104 -6.05 -1.59 19.16
C GLU A 104 -5.29 -2.93 19.11
N ASP A 105 -5.51 -3.82 20.09
CA ASP A 105 -4.91 -5.16 20.17
C ASP A 105 -5.50 -6.10 19.10
N GLY A 106 -5.23 -5.77 17.83
CA GLY A 106 -5.62 -6.52 16.65
C GLY A 106 -4.44 -6.68 15.70
N LYS A 107 -4.49 -7.76 14.90
CA LYS A 107 -3.46 -8.07 13.91
C LYS A 107 -3.59 -7.19 12.66
N PHE A 108 -4.79 -6.67 12.42
CA PHE A 108 -5.17 -5.89 11.24
C PHE A 108 -5.79 -4.55 11.64
N LEU A 109 -5.95 -3.66 10.65
CA LEU A 109 -6.53 -2.34 10.85
C LEU A 109 -7.88 -2.43 11.57
N VAL A 110 -8.20 -1.39 12.34
CA VAL A 110 -9.45 -1.26 13.11
C VAL A 110 -9.70 -2.39 14.12
N GLY A 111 -8.62 -3.00 14.63
CA GLY A 111 -8.66 -4.04 15.66
C GLY A 111 -9.09 -5.41 15.13
N GLY A 112 -8.94 -5.66 13.82
CA GLY A 112 -9.34 -6.90 13.17
C GLY A 112 -8.45 -8.09 13.55
N SER A 113 -9.05 -9.27 13.73
CA SER A 113 -8.34 -10.56 13.78
C SER A 113 -8.09 -11.17 12.40
N GLN A 114 -8.76 -10.65 11.36
CA GLN A 114 -8.60 -10.99 9.95
C GLN A 114 -8.52 -9.69 9.13
N PRO A 115 -7.86 -9.71 7.95
CA PRO A 115 -7.69 -8.51 7.14
C PRO A 115 -9.01 -8.07 6.52
N SER A 116 -9.12 -6.80 6.15
CA SER A 116 -10.25 -6.22 5.43
C SER A 116 -9.80 -5.61 4.10
N ILE A 117 -10.75 -5.09 3.33
CA ILE A 117 -10.42 -4.32 2.11
C ILE A 117 -9.57 -3.07 2.42
N ALA A 118 -9.62 -2.54 3.66
CA ALA A 118 -8.72 -1.47 4.07
C ALA A 118 -7.28 -1.97 4.13
N ASP A 119 -7.06 -3.16 4.68
CA ASP A 119 -5.71 -3.73 4.80
C ASP A 119 -5.06 -3.92 3.45
N ILE A 120 -5.77 -4.51 2.47
CA ILE A 120 -5.32 -4.64 1.09
C ILE A 120 -5.01 -3.27 0.48
N SER A 121 -5.89 -2.29 0.66
CA SER A 121 -5.73 -0.98 0.01
C SER A 121 -4.48 -0.25 0.50
N LEU A 122 -4.27 -0.21 1.83
CA LEU A 122 -3.14 0.51 2.42
C LEU A 122 -1.82 -0.25 2.23
N VAL A 123 -1.82 -1.59 2.33
CA VAL A 123 -0.57 -2.37 2.17
C VAL A 123 -0.04 -2.25 0.74
N CYS A 124 -0.91 -2.25 -0.26
CA CYS A 124 -0.52 -2.06 -1.66
C CYS A 124 0.02 -0.65 -1.91
N GLU A 125 -0.49 0.37 -1.21
CA GLU A 125 0.05 1.74 -1.29
C GLU A 125 1.47 1.80 -0.72
N ILE A 126 1.70 1.24 0.48
CA ILE A 126 3.04 1.25 1.10
C ILE A 126 4.03 0.39 0.31
N THR A 127 3.58 -0.72 -0.27
CA THR A 127 4.46 -1.63 -1.02
C THR A 127 5.10 -0.93 -2.23
N GLN A 128 4.48 0.11 -2.80
CA GLN A 128 5.09 0.93 -3.87
C GLN A 128 6.41 1.60 -3.46
N LEU A 129 6.67 1.79 -2.16
CA LEU A 129 7.95 2.30 -1.67
C LEU A 129 9.12 1.36 -1.94
N GLU A 130 8.88 0.11 -2.32
CA GLU A 130 9.91 -0.80 -2.85
C GLU A 130 10.60 -0.28 -4.11
N LEU A 131 9.99 0.68 -4.83
CA LEU A 131 10.61 1.32 -5.99
C LEU A 131 11.72 2.30 -5.61
N LEU A 132 11.78 2.74 -4.34
CA LEU A 132 12.82 3.61 -3.84
C LEU A 132 14.16 2.86 -3.74
N GLU A 133 15.25 3.62 -3.64
CA GLU A 133 16.52 3.04 -3.18
C GLU A 133 16.35 2.45 -1.77
N GLU A 134 17.07 1.36 -1.49
CA GLU A 134 16.94 0.63 -0.23
C GLU A 134 17.15 1.53 1.00
N LYS A 135 18.14 2.43 0.93
CA LYS A 135 18.44 3.38 2.00
C LYS A 135 17.26 4.29 2.34
N ASP A 136 16.50 4.72 1.32
CA ASP A 136 15.37 5.63 1.48
C ASP A 136 14.13 4.87 1.95
N CYS A 137 13.86 3.69 1.37
CA CYS A 137 12.82 2.80 1.85
C CYS A 137 13.02 2.46 3.34
N HIS A 138 14.26 2.10 3.71
CA HIS A 138 14.62 1.81 5.09
C HIS A 138 14.47 3.04 6.00
N ARG A 139 14.97 4.21 5.59
CA ARG A 139 14.87 5.45 6.37
C ARG A 139 13.42 5.83 6.67
N ILE A 140 12.51 5.59 5.73
CA ILE A 140 11.08 5.91 5.87
C ILE A 140 10.36 4.87 6.72
N LEU A 141 10.58 3.57 6.49
CA LEU A 141 9.74 2.52 7.10
C LEU A 141 10.31 1.93 8.39
N ALA A 142 11.63 1.88 8.59
CA ALA A 142 12.25 1.27 9.76
C ALA A 142 11.78 1.84 11.13
N PRO A 143 11.44 3.15 11.26
CA PRO A 143 10.86 3.66 12.50
C PRO A 143 9.50 3.05 12.87
N HIS A 144 8.78 2.48 11.90
CA HIS A 144 7.39 2.08 12.03
C HIS A 144 7.19 0.58 12.21
N LYS A 145 7.62 0.06 13.36
CA LYS A 145 7.66 -1.39 13.64
C LYS A 145 6.29 -2.06 13.56
N LYS A 146 5.24 -1.42 14.07
CA LYS A 146 3.89 -1.99 13.98
C LYS A 146 3.40 -2.05 12.54
N VAL A 147 3.74 -1.04 11.74
CA VAL A 147 3.39 -1.01 10.32
C VAL A 147 4.10 -2.14 9.58
N LEU A 148 5.40 -2.34 9.83
CA LEU A 148 6.16 -3.44 9.24
C LEU A 148 5.53 -4.80 9.59
N GLN A 149 5.27 -5.07 10.87
CA GLN A 149 4.61 -6.30 11.29
C GLN A 149 3.24 -6.49 10.64
N TRP A 150 2.43 -5.43 10.57
CA TRP A 150 1.12 -5.47 9.92
C TRP A 150 1.20 -5.74 8.40
N ILE A 151 2.22 -5.22 7.70
CA ILE A 151 2.47 -5.54 6.28
C ILE A 151 2.74 -7.04 6.14
N GLU A 152 3.60 -7.61 6.98
CA GLU A 152 3.91 -9.05 6.96
C GLU A 152 2.68 -9.91 7.25
N ASP A 153 1.91 -9.51 8.25
CA ASP A 153 0.68 -10.17 8.64
C ASP A 153 -0.36 -10.18 7.51
N THR A 154 -0.48 -9.06 6.79
CA THR A 154 -1.35 -8.92 5.62
C THR A 154 -0.83 -9.74 4.44
N ARG A 155 0.48 -9.75 4.20
CA ARG A 155 1.13 -10.59 3.19
C ARG A 155 0.82 -12.07 3.44
N LEU A 156 1.07 -12.56 4.65
CA LEU A 156 0.81 -13.95 5.02
C LEU A 156 -0.67 -14.32 4.88
N ALA A 157 -1.58 -13.44 5.27
CA ALA A 157 -3.02 -13.68 5.17
C ALA A 157 -3.55 -13.66 3.72
N THR A 158 -2.79 -13.10 2.77
CA THR A 158 -3.17 -12.98 1.35
C THR A 158 -2.26 -13.75 0.40
N SER A 159 -1.35 -14.56 0.93
CA SER A 159 -0.47 -15.43 0.16
C SER A 159 -1.28 -16.56 -0.51
N PRO A 160 -0.95 -16.99 -1.76
CA PRO A 160 0.19 -16.56 -2.59
C PRO A 160 -0.08 -15.30 -3.44
N HIS A 161 -1.31 -14.77 -3.41
CA HIS A 161 -1.72 -13.69 -4.31
C HIS A 161 -0.94 -12.40 -4.07
N PHE A 162 -0.56 -12.11 -2.82
CA PHE A 162 0.30 -10.97 -2.51
C PHE A 162 1.62 -11.02 -3.29
N GLU A 163 2.29 -12.17 -3.30
CA GLU A 163 3.55 -12.35 -4.03
C GLU A 163 3.34 -12.26 -5.55
N GLU A 164 2.26 -12.85 -6.05
CA GLU A 164 1.93 -12.87 -7.47
C GLU A 164 1.76 -11.43 -8.02
N VAL A 165 0.92 -10.61 -7.37
CA VAL A 165 0.61 -9.26 -7.85
C VAL A 165 1.77 -8.29 -7.70
N HIS A 166 2.59 -8.42 -6.64
CA HIS A 166 3.74 -7.55 -6.41
C HIS A 166 4.99 -8.01 -7.18
N SER A 167 4.98 -9.16 -7.86
CA SER A 167 6.10 -9.62 -8.68
C SER A 167 6.49 -8.64 -9.80
N VAL A 168 5.51 -7.92 -10.36
CA VAL A 168 5.73 -6.89 -11.38
C VAL A 168 6.48 -5.70 -10.78
N LEU A 169 6.11 -5.28 -9.58
CA LEU A 169 6.76 -4.18 -8.87
C LEU A 169 8.25 -4.48 -8.61
N LEU A 170 8.56 -5.68 -8.12
CA LEU A 170 9.93 -6.10 -7.85
C LEU A 170 10.77 -6.21 -9.13
N LYS A 171 10.17 -6.65 -10.24
CA LYS A 171 10.83 -6.61 -11.56
C LYS A 171 11.11 -5.18 -12.00
N THR A 172 10.19 -4.24 -11.77
CA THR A 172 10.40 -2.82 -12.08
C THR A 172 11.52 -2.21 -11.23
N LYS A 173 11.56 -2.50 -9.93
CA LYS A 173 12.67 -2.13 -9.02
C LYS A 173 14.01 -2.58 -9.60
N ALA A 174 14.12 -3.86 -9.99
CA ALA A 174 15.31 -4.43 -10.61
C ALA A 174 15.77 -3.69 -11.88
N MET A 175 14.81 -3.21 -12.68
CA MET A 175 15.12 -2.48 -13.91
C MET A 175 15.68 -1.08 -13.62
N PHE A 176 15.11 -0.35 -12.65
CA PHE A 176 15.60 0.97 -12.27
C PHE A 176 16.99 0.92 -11.63
N SER A 177 17.25 -0.07 -10.75
CA SER A 177 18.58 -0.23 -10.13
C SER A 177 19.69 -0.58 -11.13
N LYS A 178 19.38 -1.31 -12.21
CA LYS A 178 20.38 -1.61 -13.26
C LYS A 178 20.79 -0.39 -14.08
N GLN A 179 19.96 0.65 -14.11
CA GLN A 179 20.25 1.89 -14.83
C GLN A 179 21.09 2.87 -14.00
N SER A 180 21.16 2.72 -12.66
CA SER A 180 21.85 3.66 -11.75
C SER A 180 23.33 3.35 -11.47
N SER A 181 23.93 2.32 -12.08
CA SER A 181 25.38 2.04 -12.03
C SER A 181 26.02 1.80 -10.65
N GLU A 182 25.29 1.32 -9.64
CA GLU A 182 25.88 0.86 -8.37
C GLU A 182 25.91 -0.67 -8.26
N ALA A 183 27.12 -1.19 -8.08
CA ALA A 183 27.43 -2.62 -8.01
C ALA A 183 27.32 -3.12 -6.56
N ASN A 184 26.10 -3.43 -6.13
CA ASN A 184 25.78 -4.44 -5.11
C ASN A 184 24.25 -4.51 -5.04
N TYR A 185 23.68 -5.57 -5.64
CA TYR A 185 22.25 -5.66 -5.87
C TYR A 185 21.65 -6.87 -5.18
N GLU A 186 20.61 -6.64 -4.38
CA GLU A 186 19.66 -7.66 -3.97
C GLU A 186 18.33 -7.44 -4.72
N SER A 187 17.88 -8.44 -5.46
CA SER A 187 16.53 -8.46 -6.06
C SER A 187 15.40 -8.63 -5.06
N GLU A 188 15.76 -8.63 -3.79
CA GLU A 188 14.86 -8.94 -2.71
C GLU A 188 14.10 -7.68 -2.25
N SER A 189 12.97 -7.93 -1.60
CA SER A 189 12.12 -6.87 -1.04
C SER A 189 12.86 -6.19 0.12
N SER A 190 12.96 -4.87 0.07
CA SER A 190 13.56 -4.08 1.15
C SER A 190 12.71 -4.16 2.42
N ILE A 191 11.38 -4.23 2.27
CA ILE A 191 10.44 -4.46 3.39
C ILE A 191 10.71 -5.83 4.03
N LYS A 192 10.91 -6.87 3.22
CA LYS A 192 11.23 -8.21 3.71
C LYS A 192 12.57 -8.24 4.45
N ALA A 193 13.58 -7.53 3.95
CA ALA A 193 14.87 -7.40 4.63
C ALA A 193 14.71 -6.77 6.03
N MET A 194 13.92 -5.69 6.16
CA MET A 194 13.64 -5.04 7.45
C MET A 194 12.95 -5.97 8.44
N LEU A 195 12.00 -6.80 7.98
CA LEU A 195 11.28 -7.76 8.83
C LEU A 195 12.19 -8.80 9.47
N SER A 196 13.34 -9.11 8.88
CA SER A 196 14.31 -10.05 9.46
C SER A 196 15.06 -9.50 10.69
N THR A 197 14.92 -8.20 10.98
CA THR A 197 15.65 -7.48 12.03
C THR A 197 14.79 -7.02 13.22
N ILE A 198 13.49 -7.32 13.19
CA ILE A 198 12.50 -6.97 14.22
C ILE A 198 12.27 -8.17 15.13
#